data_AF-A0A7C5YLL6-F1
#
_entry.id   AF-A0A7C5YLL6-F1
#
_cell.length_a   1.000
_cell.length_b   1.000
_cell.length_c   1.000
_cell.angle_alpha   90.00
_cell.angle_beta   90.00
_cell.angle_gamma   90.00
#
_symmetry.space_group_name_H-M   'P 1'
#
loop_
_entity.id
_entity.type
_entity.pdbx_description
1 polymer ?
#
loop_
_entity_poly.entity_id
_entity_poly.type
_entity_poly.pdbx_seq_one_letter_code
_entity_poly.pdbx_strand_id
1 'polypeptide(L)'
;AGWMDESGLPKREPVLEGQTEWFTVYDRVQCLEAFHALAHHPNIVQVIEAIVREPVFVHPRNIARIVFPETGYYATPPHQDYVLIQGTMETYTVWIPLADCPLEVGPLAILPGSHKLGILPAHLAAGAGGLSVEVDDGKWEWRSQDMRAGDALIFHSLTVHRALPNKSKSSFRISVDYRYQGISQPIAENSLLPHYGRLSWEQIYSGWKRTDIQYYWRNLNLRIVQHDPSLIMPEEAKHKEEIVGLTGKSLSTIPPKTTGAISFQWRGALRTAVGFNNGDKPIPENAPVRILDITGAIVVVESVN
;
A
#
# COMPACT_ATOMS: atom_id res chain seq x y z
N ALA A 1 1.49 21.81 13.74
CA ALA A 1 2.92 21.45 13.71
C ALA A 1 3.78 22.40 12.88
N GLY A 2 3.19 23.31 12.08
CA GLY A 2 3.96 24.35 11.38
C GLY A 2 4.91 23.81 10.32
N TRP A 3 4.64 22.61 9.78
CA TRP A 3 5.42 22.01 8.71
C TRP A 3 5.16 22.70 7.38
N MET A 4 3.92 23.12 7.15
CA MET A 4 3.47 23.81 5.95
C MET A 4 2.92 25.20 6.28
N ASP A 5 2.98 26.11 5.31
CA ASP A 5 2.23 27.36 5.33
C ASP A 5 0.79 27.18 4.81
N GLU A 6 0.04 28.28 4.73
CA GLU A 6 -1.36 28.26 4.26
C GLU A 6 -1.50 27.87 2.79
N SER A 7 -0.41 27.94 2.01
CA SER A 7 -0.34 27.50 0.61
C SER A 7 0.20 26.08 0.44
N GLY A 8 0.53 25.38 1.53
CA GLY A 8 1.06 24.02 1.49
C GLY A 8 2.57 23.90 1.30
N LEU A 9 3.31 25.01 1.31
CA LEU A 9 4.77 25.01 1.13
C LEU A 9 5.51 24.70 2.44
N PRO A 10 6.67 24.02 2.40
CA PRO A 10 7.46 23.71 3.58
C PRO A 10 7.94 24.98 4.27
N LYS A 11 7.77 25.05 5.60
CA LYS A 11 8.25 26.18 6.43
C LYS A 11 9.55 25.89 7.18
N ARG A 12 10.09 24.69 7.05
CA ARG A 12 11.22 24.19 7.85
C ARG A 12 11.87 22.97 7.23
N GLU A 13 12.98 22.58 7.85
CA GLU A 13 13.70 21.34 7.56
C GLU A 13 12.84 20.08 7.72
N PRO A 14 13.15 19.01 6.96
CA PRO A 14 12.41 17.75 7.02
C PRO A 14 12.33 17.11 8.41
N VAL A 15 11.13 16.66 8.76
CA VAL A 15 10.89 15.81 9.93
C VAL A 15 10.53 14.41 9.43
N LEU A 16 11.34 13.40 9.77
CA LEU A 16 11.21 12.05 9.21
C LEU A 16 10.35 11.13 10.08
N GLU A 17 9.74 10.13 9.43
CA GLU A 17 9.05 9.03 10.10
C GLU A 17 9.97 8.40 11.17
N GLY A 18 9.41 8.11 12.34
CA GLY A 18 10.18 7.63 13.50
C GLY A 18 10.65 8.72 14.47
N GLN A 19 10.63 10.00 14.08
CA GLN A 19 10.95 11.11 14.99
C GLN A 19 9.74 11.49 15.87
N THR A 20 9.98 11.90 17.12
CA THR A 20 8.93 12.31 18.08
C THR A 20 8.01 13.39 17.52
N GLU A 21 8.59 14.39 16.84
CA GLU A 21 7.79 15.47 16.25
C GLU A 21 6.92 14.95 15.10
N TRP A 22 7.43 14.00 14.30
CA TRP A 22 6.66 13.36 13.24
C TRP A 22 5.44 12.64 13.81
N PHE A 23 5.66 11.84 14.86
CA PHE A 23 4.60 11.11 15.53
C PHE A 23 3.51 12.02 16.10
N THR A 24 3.87 13.23 16.56
CA THR A 24 2.87 14.18 17.08
C THR A 24 1.85 14.59 16.01
N VAL A 25 2.26 14.71 14.75
CA VAL A 25 1.34 14.95 13.63
C VAL A 25 0.62 13.68 13.24
N TYR A 26 1.35 12.57 13.15
CA TYR A 26 0.80 11.29 12.74
C TYR A 26 -0.32 10.79 13.67
N ASP A 27 -0.14 10.92 14.98
CA ASP A 27 -1.13 10.55 15.99
C ASP A 27 -2.44 11.34 15.76
N ARG A 28 -2.35 12.62 15.38
CA ARG A 28 -3.53 13.43 15.03
C ARG A 28 -4.19 12.99 13.73
N VAL A 29 -3.40 12.58 12.72
CA VAL A 29 -3.94 12.03 11.47
C VAL A 29 -4.69 10.72 11.73
N GLN A 30 -4.15 9.85 12.59
CA GLN A 30 -4.81 8.61 13.00
C GLN A 30 -6.17 8.87 13.67
N CYS A 31 -6.36 9.97 14.39
CA CYS A 31 -7.63 10.37 14.98
C CYS A 31 -8.64 10.97 13.98
N LEU A 32 -8.31 11.18 12.70
CA LEU A 32 -9.25 11.78 11.74
C LEU A 32 -10.28 10.75 11.27
N GLU A 33 -11.57 11.02 11.50
CA GLU A 33 -12.67 10.17 11.00
C GLU A 33 -12.60 9.99 9.48
N ALA A 34 -12.34 11.08 8.74
CA ALA A 34 -12.27 11.04 7.27
C ALA A 34 -11.13 10.15 6.74
N PHE A 35 -10.03 10.03 7.49
CA PHE A 35 -8.90 9.18 7.12
C PHE A 35 -9.28 7.69 7.15
N HIS A 36 -10.11 7.26 8.10
CA HIS A 36 -10.59 5.88 8.16
C HIS A 36 -11.83 5.65 7.30
N ALA A 37 -12.71 6.65 7.19
CA ALA A 37 -13.90 6.57 6.35
C ALA A 37 -13.54 6.37 4.86
N LEU A 38 -12.43 6.96 4.38
CA LEU A 38 -11.98 6.79 3.00
C LEU A 38 -11.64 5.32 2.68
N ALA A 39 -11.09 4.55 3.61
CA ALA A 39 -10.82 3.11 3.42
C ALA A 39 -12.10 2.31 3.12
N HIS A 40 -13.26 2.80 3.58
CA HIS A 40 -14.57 2.20 3.39
C HIS A 40 -15.37 2.79 2.21
N HIS A 41 -14.76 3.64 1.38
CA HIS A 41 -15.47 4.29 0.28
C HIS A 41 -16.06 3.23 -0.69
N PRO A 42 -17.35 3.32 -1.08
CA PRO A 42 -18.01 2.30 -1.90
C PRO A 42 -17.27 1.98 -3.20
N ASN A 43 -16.74 2.99 -3.90
CA ASN A 43 -15.98 2.78 -5.14
C ASN A 43 -14.71 1.93 -4.94
N ILE A 44 -14.02 2.05 -3.79
CA ILE A 44 -12.84 1.23 -3.50
C ILE A 44 -13.29 -0.18 -3.15
N VAL A 45 -14.27 -0.30 -2.26
CA VAL A 45 -14.83 -1.57 -1.80
C VAL A 45 -15.32 -2.42 -2.97
N GLN A 46 -16.10 -1.84 -3.88
CA GLN A 46 -16.63 -2.56 -5.06
C GLN A 46 -15.54 -3.09 -6.00
N VAL A 47 -14.46 -2.31 -6.20
CA VAL A 47 -13.32 -2.76 -7.02
C VAL A 47 -12.62 -3.93 -6.35
N ILE A 48 -12.40 -3.85 -5.03
CA ILE A 48 -11.74 -4.94 -4.31
C ILE A 48 -12.63 -6.18 -4.23
N GLU A 49 -13.93 -6.05 -3.99
CA GLU A 49 -14.89 -7.17 -4.03
C GLU A 49 -14.85 -7.90 -5.38
N ALA A 50 -14.72 -7.16 -6.49
CA ALA A 50 -14.55 -7.76 -7.81
C ALA A 50 -13.22 -8.53 -7.95
N ILE A 51 -12.15 -8.05 -7.31
CA ILE A 51 -10.83 -8.70 -7.30
C ILE A 51 -10.88 -9.98 -6.45
N VAL A 52 -11.37 -9.91 -5.22
CA VAL A 52 -11.37 -11.03 -4.27
C VAL A 52 -12.52 -12.03 -4.50
N ARG A 53 -13.57 -11.63 -5.24
CA ARG A 53 -14.74 -12.45 -5.61
C ARG A 53 -15.55 -12.98 -4.43
N GLU A 54 -15.55 -12.23 -3.34
CA GLU A 54 -16.33 -12.46 -2.12
C GLU A 54 -16.51 -11.12 -1.38
N PRO A 55 -17.33 -11.04 -0.32
CA PRO A 55 -17.39 -9.82 0.49
C PRO A 55 -16.01 -9.44 1.03
N VAL A 56 -15.64 -8.18 0.89
CA VAL A 56 -14.33 -7.70 1.31
C VAL A 56 -14.31 -7.41 2.81
N PHE A 57 -13.20 -7.75 3.45
CA PHE A 57 -12.84 -7.24 4.75
C PHE A 57 -11.79 -6.13 4.58
N VAL A 58 -12.17 -4.92 4.97
CA VAL A 58 -11.27 -3.77 5.09
C VAL A 58 -10.41 -3.99 6.34
N HIS A 59 -9.11 -3.78 6.29
CA HIS A 59 -8.28 -3.82 7.50
C HIS A 59 -8.45 -2.50 8.27
N PRO A 60 -8.67 -2.51 9.59
CA PRO A 60 -8.81 -1.26 10.34
C PRO A 60 -7.47 -0.52 10.50
N ARG A 61 -6.34 -1.22 10.40
CA ARG A 61 -4.99 -0.64 10.53
C ARG A 61 -4.60 0.17 9.29
N ASN A 62 -5.11 1.39 9.21
CA ASN A 62 -4.85 2.33 8.13
C ASN A 62 -3.52 3.06 8.31
N ILE A 63 -2.79 3.28 7.23
CA ILE A 63 -1.50 3.99 7.23
C ILE A 63 -1.59 5.26 6.38
N ALA A 64 -1.02 6.35 6.89
CA ALA A 64 -0.75 7.55 6.10
C ALA A 64 0.77 7.74 5.96
N ARG A 65 1.21 8.29 4.84
CA ARG A 65 2.59 8.69 4.58
C ARG A 65 2.65 10.19 4.41
N ILE A 66 3.52 10.84 5.16
CA ILE A 66 3.78 12.27 5.06
C ILE A 66 5.27 12.41 4.81
N VAL A 67 5.64 12.62 3.55
CA VAL A 67 7.02 12.69 3.09
C VAL A 67 7.34 14.12 2.71
N PHE A 68 8.37 14.68 3.34
CA PHE A 68 8.81 16.04 3.09
C PHE A 68 9.45 16.18 1.69
N PRO A 69 9.51 17.40 1.13
CA PRO A 69 10.36 17.72 0.00
C PRO A 69 11.84 17.38 0.28
N GLU A 70 12.60 17.10 -0.77
CA GLU A 70 14.05 16.83 -0.72
C GLU A 70 14.50 15.68 0.21
N THR A 71 13.59 14.79 0.64
CA THR A 71 13.93 13.62 1.46
C THR A 71 14.12 12.33 0.67
N GLY A 72 14.62 12.42 -0.57
CA GLY A 72 14.81 11.25 -1.44
C GLY A 72 15.68 10.15 -0.83
N TYR A 73 16.58 10.50 0.09
CA TYR A 73 17.46 9.57 0.83
C TYR A 73 16.73 8.70 1.86
N TYR A 74 15.44 8.97 2.14
CA TYR A 74 14.62 8.23 3.10
C TYR A 74 13.42 7.53 2.44
N ALA A 75 13.49 7.30 1.12
CA ALA A 75 12.44 6.60 0.40
C ALA A 75 12.28 5.16 0.90
N THR A 76 11.03 4.66 0.92
CA THR A 76 10.73 3.25 1.21
C THR A 76 11.44 2.35 0.20
N PRO A 77 12.32 1.43 0.66
CA PRO A 77 13.06 0.53 -0.23
C PRO A 77 12.16 -0.55 -0.88
N PRO A 78 12.66 -1.30 -1.87
CA PRO A 78 11.94 -2.43 -2.48
C PRO A 78 11.49 -3.44 -1.43
N HIS A 79 10.19 -3.72 -1.33
CA HIS A 79 9.68 -4.70 -0.37
C HIS A 79 8.37 -5.36 -0.84
N GLN A 80 7.96 -6.40 -0.10
CA GLN A 80 6.63 -7.00 -0.18
C GLN A 80 5.86 -6.69 1.10
N ASP A 81 4.59 -6.34 0.94
CA ASP A 81 3.70 -5.95 2.04
C ASP A 81 3.39 -7.14 2.96
N TYR A 82 3.32 -8.36 2.41
CA TYR A 82 2.96 -9.58 3.14
C TYR A 82 3.82 -9.82 4.39
N VAL A 83 5.13 -9.56 4.31
CA VAL A 83 6.08 -9.85 5.40
C VAL A 83 5.70 -9.10 6.70
N LEU A 84 5.16 -7.89 6.55
CA LEU A 84 4.72 -7.04 7.66
C LEU A 84 3.26 -7.32 8.08
N ILE A 85 2.38 -7.54 7.11
CA ILE A 85 0.92 -7.62 7.34
C ILE A 85 0.48 -9.03 7.74
N GLN A 86 0.90 -10.05 6.99
CA GLN A 86 0.58 -11.47 7.17
C GLN A 86 -0.93 -11.80 7.19
N GLY A 87 -1.29 -13.00 7.64
CA GLY A 87 -2.64 -13.55 7.51
C GLY A 87 -2.78 -14.32 6.20
N THR A 88 -3.35 -13.69 5.18
CA THR A 88 -3.41 -14.25 3.82
C THR A 88 -2.49 -13.50 2.87
N MET A 89 -1.88 -14.23 1.92
CA MET A 89 -1.15 -13.59 0.82
C MET A 89 -2.11 -12.86 -0.13
N GLU A 90 -3.37 -13.31 -0.22
CA GLU A 90 -4.44 -12.67 -0.99
C GLU A 90 -4.98 -11.39 -0.31
N THR A 91 -4.06 -10.59 0.20
CA THR A 91 -4.28 -9.24 0.70
C THR A 91 -3.88 -8.26 -0.41
N TYR A 92 -4.70 -7.23 -0.61
CA TYR A 92 -4.51 -6.20 -1.61
C TYR A 92 -4.33 -4.86 -0.91
N THR A 93 -3.31 -4.12 -1.33
CA THR A 93 -3.06 -2.75 -0.88
C THR A 93 -3.61 -1.78 -1.91
N VAL A 94 -4.37 -0.79 -1.43
CA VAL A 94 -4.84 0.36 -2.20
C VAL A 94 -4.05 1.57 -1.70
N TRP A 95 -3.15 2.06 -2.54
CA TRP A 95 -2.38 3.27 -2.30
C TRP A 95 -3.04 4.45 -3.00
N ILE A 96 -3.26 5.56 -2.28
CA ILE A 96 -3.94 6.75 -2.81
C ILE A 96 -3.12 7.99 -2.45
N PRO A 97 -2.67 8.79 -3.44
CA PRO A 97 -2.12 10.10 -3.15
C PRO A 97 -3.27 11.07 -2.79
N LEU A 98 -3.10 11.84 -1.71
CA LEU A 98 -4.10 12.82 -1.26
C LEU A 98 -3.94 14.20 -1.92
N ALA A 99 -2.94 14.34 -2.78
CA ALA A 99 -2.66 15.49 -3.62
C ALA A 99 -2.02 14.99 -4.93
N ASP A 100 -1.89 15.85 -5.94
CA ASP A 100 -1.17 15.48 -7.16
C ASP A 100 0.26 15.01 -6.83
N CYS A 101 0.63 13.87 -7.41
CA CYS A 101 1.87 13.16 -7.15
C CYS A 101 2.57 12.85 -8.47
N PRO A 102 3.19 13.87 -9.11
CA PRO A 102 4.05 13.63 -10.26
C PRO A 102 5.29 12.81 -9.84
N LEU A 103 5.97 12.18 -10.79
CA LEU A 103 7.14 11.33 -10.57
C LEU A 103 8.22 11.98 -9.68
N GLU A 104 8.38 13.31 -9.77
CA GLU A 104 9.33 14.06 -8.94
C GLU A 104 8.97 14.14 -7.45
N VAL A 105 7.67 14.03 -7.11
CA VAL A 105 7.15 14.03 -5.73
C VAL A 105 7.27 12.64 -5.09
N GLY A 106 7.46 11.61 -5.91
CA GLY A 106 7.76 10.26 -5.44
C GLY A 106 6.53 9.38 -5.22
N PRO A 107 5.77 9.06 -6.30
CA PRO A 107 4.74 8.02 -6.28
C PRO A 107 5.38 6.64 -6.07
N LEU A 108 4.56 5.59 -6.01
CA LEU A 108 5.08 4.23 -5.93
C LEU A 108 5.62 3.76 -7.29
N ALA A 109 6.66 2.95 -7.24
CA ALA A 109 7.13 2.13 -8.34
C ALA A 109 6.94 0.65 -7.98
N ILE A 110 6.56 -0.15 -8.97
CA ILE A 110 6.28 -1.58 -8.82
C ILE A 110 7.06 -2.40 -9.83
N LEU A 111 7.27 -3.69 -9.53
CA LEU A 111 7.73 -4.69 -10.48
C LEU A 111 6.54 -5.54 -10.96
N PRO A 112 6.00 -5.30 -12.16
CA PRO A 112 4.85 -6.05 -12.66
C PRO A 112 5.13 -7.55 -12.70
N GLY A 113 4.20 -8.35 -12.17
CA GLY A 113 4.32 -9.82 -12.15
C GLY A 113 5.18 -10.40 -11.02
N SER A 114 5.88 -9.59 -10.23
CA SER A 114 6.76 -10.10 -9.17
C SER A 114 6.01 -10.81 -8.03
N HIS A 115 4.70 -10.58 -7.88
CA HIS A 115 3.85 -11.32 -6.93
C HIS A 115 3.83 -12.83 -7.16
N LYS A 116 4.23 -13.30 -8.35
CA LYS A 116 4.33 -14.71 -8.71
C LYS A 116 5.61 -15.39 -8.22
N LEU A 117 6.54 -14.62 -7.65
CA LEU A 117 7.80 -15.13 -7.10
C LEU A 117 7.63 -15.78 -5.72
N GLY A 118 6.44 -15.71 -5.13
CA GLY A 118 6.23 -16.08 -3.73
C GLY A 118 6.79 -15.02 -2.79
N ILE A 119 7.09 -15.44 -1.55
CA ILE A 119 7.68 -14.56 -0.54
C ILE A 119 9.19 -14.51 -0.77
N LEU A 120 9.72 -13.31 -0.95
CA LEU A 120 11.15 -13.07 -1.08
C LEU A 120 11.80 -12.89 0.30
N PRO A 121 13.06 -13.32 0.49
CA PRO A 121 13.78 -13.07 1.74
C PRO A 121 13.93 -11.57 2.01
N ALA A 122 13.42 -11.12 3.16
CA ALA A 122 13.53 -9.75 3.61
C ALA A 122 14.80 -9.55 4.47
N HIS A 123 15.40 -8.37 4.37
CA HIS A 123 16.54 -7.94 5.18
C HIS A 123 16.35 -6.49 5.66
N LEU A 124 17.06 -6.10 6.71
CA LEU A 124 16.99 -4.75 7.26
C LEU A 124 17.56 -3.72 6.28
N ALA A 125 16.86 -2.62 6.09
CA ALA A 125 17.28 -1.54 5.20
C ALA A 125 16.90 -0.16 5.76
N ALA A 126 17.63 0.87 5.32
CA ALA A 126 17.29 2.25 5.63
C ALA A 126 16.03 2.70 4.85
N GLY A 127 15.24 3.60 5.44
CA GLY A 127 14.02 4.15 4.86
C GLY A 127 12.75 3.74 5.62
N ALA A 128 11.62 4.34 5.23
CA ALA A 128 10.33 4.05 5.87
C ALA A 128 9.96 2.56 5.70
N GLY A 129 9.58 1.90 6.81
CA GLY A 129 9.27 0.46 6.84
C GLY A 129 10.45 -0.45 7.22
N GLY A 130 11.70 0.02 7.10
CA GLY A 130 12.89 -0.64 7.66
C GLY A 130 13.31 -1.99 7.06
N LEU A 131 12.61 -2.47 6.02
CA LEU A 131 12.87 -3.77 5.38
C LEU A 131 12.97 -3.61 3.86
N SER A 132 13.86 -4.39 3.25
CA SER A 132 14.01 -4.50 1.80
C SER A 132 14.07 -5.96 1.36
N VAL A 133 13.82 -6.20 0.08
CA VAL A 133 14.05 -7.47 -0.61
C VAL A 133 15.05 -7.26 -1.74
N GLU A 134 15.86 -8.28 -2.03
CA GLU A 134 16.75 -8.27 -3.19
C GLU A 134 15.98 -8.63 -4.46
N VAL A 135 16.19 -7.85 -5.51
CA VAL A 135 15.62 -8.09 -6.84
C VAL A 135 16.71 -7.93 -7.90
N ASP A 136 16.74 -8.86 -8.84
CA ASP A 136 17.71 -8.85 -9.94
C ASP A 136 17.36 -7.73 -10.93
N ASP A 137 17.97 -6.56 -10.76
CA ASP A 137 17.74 -5.36 -11.58
C ASP A 137 17.91 -5.60 -13.10
N GLY A 138 18.63 -6.66 -13.51
CA GLY A 138 18.81 -7.00 -14.93
C GLY A 138 17.62 -7.75 -15.56
N LYS A 139 16.67 -8.26 -14.76
CA LYS A 139 15.53 -9.06 -15.23
C LYS A 139 14.18 -8.37 -15.13
N TRP A 140 14.12 -7.26 -14.39
CA TRP A 140 12.87 -6.60 -14.07
C TRP A 140 12.89 -5.14 -14.51
N GLU A 141 11.74 -4.65 -14.94
CA GLU A 141 11.56 -3.25 -15.29
C GLU A 141 10.60 -2.60 -14.29
N TRP A 142 11.10 -1.62 -13.54
CA TRP A 142 10.29 -0.81 -12.65
C TRP A 142 9.28 0.01 -13.44
N ARG A 143 8.01 -0.05 -13.03
CA ARG A 143 6.92 0.78 -13.58
C ARG A 143 6.44 1.77 -12.54
N SER A 144 6.25 3.01 -12.97
CA SER A 144 5.65 4.10 -12.19
C SER A 144 5.09 5.13 -13.17
N GLN A 145 4.21 5.99 -12.68
CA GLN A 145 3.63 7.08 -13.47
C GLN A 145 3.26 8.25 -12.56
N ASP A 146 3.05 9.41 -13.17
CA ASP A 146 2.37 10.52 -12.49
C ASP A 146 0.98 10.06 -12.04
N MET A 147 0.60 10.45 -10.84
CA MET A 147 -0.74 10.22 -10.29
C MET A 147 -1.35 11.55 -9.84
N ARG A 148 -2.67 11.66 -9.93
CA ARG A 148 -3.43 12.83 -9.48
C ARG A 148 -4.19 12.51 -8.20
N ALA A 149 -4.60 13.56 -7.49
CA ALA A 149 -5.58 13.40 -6.42
C ALA A 149 -6.84 12.70 -6.95
N GLY A 150 -7.23 11.60 -6.30
CA GLY A 150 -8.36 10.77 -6.74
C GLY A 150 -8.00 9.53 -7.54
N ASP A 151 -6.73 9.38 -7.96
CA ASP A 151 -6.23 8.12 -8.47
C ASP A 151 -5.95 7.13 -7.33
N ALA A 152 -6.00 5.83 -7.60
CA ALA A 152 -5.55 4.79 -6.70
C ALA A 152 -4.70 3.75 -7.43
N LEU A 153 -3.64 3.27 -6.77
CA LEU A 153 -2.83 2.15 -7.20
C LEU A 153 -3.14 0.94 -6.32
N ILE A 154 -3.65 -0.12 -6.92
CA ILE A 154 -4.00 -1.36 -6.23
C ILE A 154 -2.98 -2.44 -6.60
N PHE A 155 -2.44 -3.17 -5.62
CA PHE A 155 -1.50 -4.26 -5.86
C PHE A 155 -1.61 -5.37 -4.80
N HIS A 156 -1.31 -6.60 -5.23
CA HIS A 156 -1.22 -7.78 -4.36
C HIS A 156 -0.08 -7.67 -3.33
N SER A 157 -0.24 -8.24 -2.13
CA SER A 157 0.72 -8.14 -1.02
C SER A 157 2.14 -8.66 -1.33
N LEU A 158 2.25 -9.55 -2.32
CA LEU A 158 3.53 -10.08 -2.82
C LEU A 158 4.13 -9.26 -3.97
N THR A 159 3.46 -8.22 -4.46
CA THR A 159 4.05 -7.32 -5.46
C THR A 159 5.20 -6.54 -4.82
N VAL A 160 6.37 -6.65 -5.45
CA VAL A 160 7.56 -5.91 -5.05
C VAL A 160 7.36 -4.48 -5.48
N HIS A 161 7.42 -3.58 -4.51
CA HIS A 161 7.19 -2.16 -4.74
C HIS A 161 8.12 -1.32 -3.86
N ARG A 162 8.31 -0.06 -4.24
CA ARG A 162 9.09 0.93 -3.52
C ARG A 162 8.49 2.31 -3.68
N ALA A 163 8.82 3.22 -2.79
CA ALA A 163 8.58 4.64 -3.05
C ALA A 163 9.66 5.19 -3.99
N LEU A 164 9.27 5.98 -4.98
CA LEU A 164 10.23 6.84 -5.65
C LEU A 164 10.67 7.97 -4.69
N PRO A 165 11.91 8.46 -4.81
CA PRO A 165 12.42 9.54 -3.95
C PRO A 165 11.64 10.83 -4.19
N ASN A 166 11.20 11.50 -3.12
CA ASN A 166 10.69 12.86 -3.22
C ASN A 166 11.87 13.82 -3.48
N LYS A 167 11.95 14.32 -4.72
CA LYS A 167 12.96 15.27 -5.21
C LYS A 167 12.38 16.66 -5.39
N SER A 168 11.09 16.86 -5.12
CA SER A 168 10.48 18.18 -5.15
C SER A 168 11.15 19.07 -4.12
N LYS A 169 11.23 20.37 -4.44
CA LYS A 169 11.74 21.42 -3.55
C LYS A 169 10.69 21.95 -2.58
N SER A 170 9.42 21.71 -2.88
CA SER A 170 8.31 22.39 -2.21
C SER A 170 7.09 21.53 -1.96
N SER A 171 6.97 20.36 -2.59
CA SER A 171 5.77 19.54 -2.50
C SER A 171 5.97 18.36 -1.55
N PHE A 172 5.11 18.27 -0.56
CA PHE A 172 4.98 17.08 0.27
C PHE A 172 4.34 15.95 -0.55
N ARG A 173 4.79 14.71 -0.35
CA ARG A 173 4.02 13.54 -0.76
C ARG A 173 3.17 13.08 0.41
N ILE A 174 1.87 13.32 0.30
CA ILE A 174 0.87 12.85 1.27
C ILE A 174 0.06 11.75 0.60
N SER A 175 0.08 10.55 1.18
CA SER A 175 -0.64 9.39 0.65
C SER A 175 -1.20 8.53 1.76
N VAL A 176 -2.11 7.63 1.41
CA VAL A 176 -2.66 6.62 2.32
C VAL A 176 -2.49 5.23 1.72
N ASP A 177 -2.35 4.24 2.60
CA ASP A 177 -2.18 2.84 2.26
C ASP A 177 -3.25 2.03 3.03
N TYR A 178 -4.28 1.55 2.32
CA TYR A 178 -5.37 0.75 2.89
C TYR A 178 -5.25 -0.71 2.45
N ARG A 179 -5.55 -1.64 3.35
CA ARG A 179 -5.42 -3.09 3.09
C ARG A 179 -6.77 -3.76 3.10
N TYR A 180 -6.91 -4.75 2.24
CA TYR A 180 -8.15 -5.47 2.03
C TYR A 180 -7.89 -6.94 1.75
N GLN A 181 -8.79 -7.80 2.17
CA GLN A 181 -8.79 -9.22 1.84
C GLN A 181 -10.23 -9.73 1.71
N GLY A 182 -10.42 -10.94 1.18
CA GLY A 182 -11.72 -11.61 1.30
C GLY A 182 -12.07 -11.90 2.76
N ILE A 183 -13.33 -11.74 3.16
CA ILE A 183 -13.76 -11.92 4.55
C ILE A 183 -13.55 -13.36 5.07
N SER A 184 -13.52 -14.36 4.18
CA SER A 184 -13.25 -15.76 4.56
C SER A 184 -11.77 -16.06 4.86
N GLN A 185 -10.86 -15.15 4.48
CA GLN A 185 -9.42 -15.33 4.59
C GLN A 185 -8.90 -15.09 6.02
N PRO A 186 -7.79 -15.73 6.44
CA PRO A 186 -7.15 -15.42 7.72
C PRO A 186 -6.65 -13.98 7.78
N ILE A 187 -6.77 -13.34 8.95
CA ILE A 187 -6.12 -12.04 9.24
C ILE A 187 -5.14 -12.20 10.40
N ALA A 188 -3.97 -11.58 10.30
CA ALA A 188 -3.04 -11.51 11.41
C ALA A 188 -3.55 -10.56 12.51
N GLU A 189 -3.43 -10.97 13.77
CA GLU A 189 -3.93 -10.20 14.93
C GLU A 189 -3.42 -8.75 14.98
N ASN A 190 -2.18 -8.51 14.54
CA ASN A 190 -1.57 -7.18 14.53
C ASN A 190 -2.21 -6.21 13.51
N SER A 191 -2.95 -6.73 12.52
CA SER A 191 -3.69 -5.93 11.53
C SER A 191 -5.02 -5.41 12.09
N LEU A 192 -5.43 -5.86 13.27
CA LEU A 192 -6.59 -5.36 14.03
C LEU A 192 -6.22 -4.28 15.06
N LEU A 193 -4.94 -3.93 15.17
CA LEU A 193 -4.42 -2.94 16.12
C LEU A 193 -4.13 -1.60 15.42
N PRO A 194 -4.18 -0.47 16.15
CA PRO A 194 -3.77 0.84 15.63
C PRO A 194 -2.34 0.83 15.09
N HIS A 195 -2.08 1.64 14.06
CA HIS A 195 -0.73 1.74 13.51
C HIS A 195 0.27 2.25 14.56
N TYR A 196 1.45 1.62 14.63
CA TYR A 196 2.49 1.80 15.66
C TYR A 196 2.08 1.53 17.12
N GLY A 197 0.81 1.21 17.42
CA GLY A 197 0.35 0.97 18.80
C GLY A 197 0.51 2.17 19.74
N ARG A 198 0.65 3.39 19.20
CA ARG A 198 0.85 4.62 20.00
C ARG A 198 -0.43 5.14 20.64
N LEU A 199 -1.56 4.83 20.03
CA LEU A 199 -2.90 5.18 20.48
C LEU A 199 -3.72 3.91 20.61
N SER A 200 -4.68 3.90 21.53
CA SER A 200 -5.76 2.91 21.55
C SER A 200 -6.85 3.27 20.54
N TRP A 201 -7.69 2.30 20.17
CA TRP A 201 -8.87 2.56 19.34
C TRP A 201 -9.84 3.55 20.00
N GLU A 202 -9.97 3.52 21.33
CA GLU A 202 -10.79 4.47 22.08
C GLU A 202 -10.29 5.92 21.91
N GLN A 203 -8.97 6.12 21.98
CA GLN A 203 -8.37 7.43 21.73
C GLN A 203 -8.56 7.88 20.28
N ILE A 204 -8.43 6.96 19.32
CA ILE A 204 -8.61 7.26 17.89
C ILE A 204 -10.05 7.69 17.59
N TYR A 205 -11.03 6.96 18.12
CA TYR A 205 -12.45 7.22 17.85
C TYR A 205 -13.06 8.36 18.69
N SER A 206 -12.27 8.96 19.58
CA SER A 206 -12.74 10.04 20.44
C SER A 206 -13.28 11.21 19.60
N GLY A 207 -14.55 11.54 19.81
CA GLY A 207 -15.24 12.63 19.10
C GLY A 207 -15.73 12.31 17.69
N TRP A 208 -15.58 11.08 17.21
CA TRP A 208 -16.15 10.65 15.94
C TRP A 208 -17.68 10.63 15.99
N LYS A 209 -18.30 10.94 14.86
CA LYS A 209 -19.75 10.86 14.63
C LYS A 209 -20.15 9.54 13.99
N ARG A 210 -19.31 8.99 13.11
CA ARG A 210 -19.55 7.69 12.47
C ARG A 210 -19.19 6.56 13.42
N THR A 211 -20.19 5.80 13.82
CA THR A 211 -20.05 4.63 14.70
C THR A 211 -20.06 3.31 13.94
N ASP A 212 -20.55 3.30 12.70
CA ASP A 212 -20.70 2.11 11.87
C ASP A 212 -19.37 1.50 11.42
N ILE A 213 -18.32 2.32 11.34
CA ILE A 213 -16.93 1.90 11.05
C ILE A 213 -16.07 1.78 12.31
N GLN A 214 -16.64 1.96 13.52
CA GLN A 214 -15.92 1.73 14.76
C GLN A 214 -16.05 0.26 15.17
N TYR A 215 -14.91 -0.41 15.37
CA TYR A 215 -14.87 -1.79 15.87
C TYR A 215 -15.71 -2.80 15.06
N TYR A 216 -16.11 -2.49 13.82
CA TYR A 216 -17.03 -3.32 13.04
C TYR A 216 -16.56 -4.77 12.90
N TRP A 217 -15.24 -4.98 12.85
CA TRP A 217 -14.60 -6.29 12.78
C TRP A 217 -14.88 -7.18 14.00
N ARG A 218 -15.23 -6.61 15.17
CA ARG A 218 -15.57 -7.39 16.37
C ARG A 218 -16.87 -8.17 16.22
N ASN A 219 -17.73 -7.76 15.30
CA ASN A 219 -19.00 -8.42 14.99
C ASN A 219 -18.88 -9.42 13.84
N LEU A 220 -17.67 -9.59 13.28
CA LEU A 220 -17.39 -10.51 12.18
C LEU A 220 -16.78 -11.81 12.71
N ASN A 221 -17.13 -12.94 12.09
CA ASN A 221 -16.53 -14.23 12.40
C ASN A 221 -15.20 -14.40 11.66
N LEU A 222 -14.18 -13.63 12.08
CA LEU A 222 -12.86 -13.62 11.43
C LEU A 222 -12.00 -14.79 11.89
N ARG A 223 -11.27 -15.39 10.95
CA ARG A 223 -10.20 -16.35 11.29
C ARG A 223 -8.92 -15.59 11.65
N ILE A 224 -8.76 -15.27 12.92
CA ILE A 224 -7.57 -14.56 13.42
C ILE A 224 -6.40 -15.55 13.56
N VAL A 225 -5.24 -15.18 13.05
CA VAL A 225 -3.99 -15.95 13.17
C VAL A 225 -2.90 -15.11 13.84
N GLN A 226 -1.93 -15.78 14.45
CA GLN A 226 -0.77 -15.11 15.04
C GLN A 226 0.15 -14.56 13.96
N HIS A 227 0.79 -13.43 14.26
CA HIS A 227 1.84 -12.87 13.43
C HIS A 227 3.15 -13.61 13.69
N ASP A 228 3.85 -14.00 12.62
CA ASP A 228 5.14 -14.66 12.64
C ASP A 228 6.28 -13.62 12.50
N PRO A 229 6.95 -13.23 13.60
CA PRO A 229 8.02 -12.26 13.55
C PRO A 229 9.26 -12.76 12.79
N SER A 230 9.40 -14.08 12.58
CA SER A 230 10.57 -14.65 11.92
C SER A 230 10.68 -14.24 10.44
N LEU A 231 9.58 -13.85 9.80
CA LEU A 231 9.60 -13.36 8.42
C LEU A 231 10.27 -11.99 8.27
N ILE A 232 10.37 -11.23 9.37
CA ILE A 232 10.97 -9.89 9.44
C ILE A 232 12.44 -9.94 9.91
N MET A 233 12.88 -11.07 10.47
CA MET A 233 14.23 -11.24 11.01
C MET A 233 15.21 -11.76 9.94
N PRO A 234 16.39 -11.12 9.77
CA PRO A 234 17.39 -11.57 8.80
C PRO A 234 17.91 -12.98 9.14
N GLU A 235 18.30 -13.75 8.10
CA GLU A 235 18.87 -15.11 8.21
C GLU A 235 20.02 -15.22 9.21
N GLU A 236 20.83 -14.17 9.38
CA GLU A 236 21.95 -14.13 10.34
C GLU A 236 21.50 -14.28 11.81
N ALA A 237 20.27 -13.86 12.14
CA ALA A 237 19.67 -14.08 13.46
C ALA A 237 19.09 -15.50 13.61
N LYS A 238 18.65 -16.12 12.50
CA LYS A 238 18.14 -17.50 12.45
C LYS A 238 19.28 -18.53 12.56
N HIS A 239 20.43 -18.22 11.96
CA HIS A 239 21.61 -19.10 11.92
C HIS A 239 22.37 -19.26 13.25
N LYS A 240 22.08 -18.47 14.30
CA LYS A 240 22.67 -18.73 15.63
C LYS A 240 22.07 -19.96 16.31
N GLU A 241 20.87 -20.39 15.93
CA GLU A 241 20.19 -21.55 16.52
C GLU A 241 20.26 -22.82 15.65
N GLU A 242 20.55 -22.70 14.35
CA GLU A 242 20.46 -23.81 13.39
C GLU A 242 21.80 -24.41 12.92
N ILE A 243 22.95 -24.12 13.56
CA ILE A 243 24.19 -24.90 13.33
C ILE A 243 24.07 -26.28 14.02
N VAL A 244 23.09 -27.07 13.63
CA VAL A 244 23.10 -28.54 13.71
C VAL A 244 22.33 -29.09 12.51
N GLY A 245 23.07 -29.43 11.45
CA GLY A 245 22.70 -30.57 10.62
C GLY A 245 22.25 -30.30 9.19
N LEU A 246 23.01 -30.94 8.29
CA LEU A 246 22.60 -31.55 7.02
C LEU A 246 22.82 -30.75 5.72
N THR A 247 23.95 -31.14 5.12
CA THR A 247 24.35 -31.15 3.71
C THR A 247 23.30 -31.73 2.74
N GLY A 248 23.20 -31.16 1.53
CA GLY A 248 22.56 -31.84 0.38
C GLY A 248 22.52 -30.98 -0.90
N LYS A 249 22.88 -31.57 -2.04
CA LYS A 249 23.18 -30.92 -3.34
C LYS A 249 21.96 -30.67 -4.25
N SER A 250 22.03 -29.53 -4.98
CA SER A 250 21.72 -29.25 -6.41
C SER A 250 20.67 -30.07 -7.17
N LEU A 251 19.76 -29.40 -7.90
CA LEU A 251 19.22 -29.85 -9.19
C LEU A 251 18.85 -28.68 -10.14
N SER A 252 18.87 -29.00 -11.44
CA SER A 252 19.07 -28.17 -12.63
C SER A 252 17.80 -27.69 -13.37
N THR A 253 18.06 -26.87 -14.40
CA THR A 253 17.17 -26.15 -15.34
C THR A 253 16.30 -26.99 -16.28
N ILE A 254 15.10 -26.49 -16.62
CA ILE A 254 14.26 -26.89 -17.78
C ILE A 254 13.48 -25.65 -18.32
N PRO A 255 13.52 -25.32 -19.63
CA PRO A 255 12.63 -24.34 -20.30
C PRO A 255 11.43 -25.06 -20.98
N PRO A 256 10.26 -24.44 -21.28
CA PRO A 256 10.11 -23.55 -22.45
C PRO A 256 8.90 -22.55 -22.54
N LYS A 257 9.10 -21.52 -23.36
CA LYS A 257 8.24 -20.96 -24.45
C LYS A 257 6.78 -20.48 -24.26
N THR A 258 6.57 -19.36 -24.97
CA THR A 258 5.39 -18.80 -25.67
C THR A 258 4.42 -17.87 -24.93
N THR A 259 4.46 -16.63 -25.41
CA THR A 259 3.54 -15.51 -25.27
C THR A 259 2.15 -15.83 -25.84
N GLY A 260 1.10 -15.41 -25.13
CA GLY A 260 -0.28 -15.39 -25.61
C GLY A 260 -1.00 -14.17 -25.04
N ALA A 261 -1.57 -13.35 -25.93
CA ALA A 261 -2.45 -12.25 -25.55
C ALA A 261 -3.83 -12.80 -25.18
N ILE A 262 -4.46 -12.25 -24.13
CA ILE A 262 -5.86 -12.52 -23.81
C ILE A 262 -6.64 -11.24 -24.07
N SER A 263 -7.56 -11.30 -25.04
CA SER A 263 -8.58 -10.28 -25.29
C SER A 263 -9.88 -10.71 -24.59
N PHE A 264 -10.53 -9.81 -23.85
CA PHE A 264 -11.89 -10.00 -23.36
C PHE A 264 -12.78 -8.81 -23.74
N GLN A 265 -14.02 -9.13 -24.09
CA GLN A 265 -15.06 -8.20 -24.52
C GLN A 265 -16.17 -8.21 -23.45
N TRP A 266 -16.49 -7.05 -22.87
CA TRP A 266 -17.55 -6.92 -21.87
C TRP A 266 -18.70 -6.06 -22.41
N ARG A 267 -19.88 -6.68 -22.57
CA ARG A 267 -21.21 -6.08 -22.80
C ARG A 267 -21.30 -4.97 -23.87
N GLY A 268 -20.88 -5.24 -25.09
CA GLY A 268 -21.47 -4.62 -26.30
C GLY A 268 -21.26 -3.12 -26.53
N ALA A 269 -20.40 -2.43 -25.79
CA ALA A 269 -20.04 -1.03 -26.08
C ALA A 269 -18.54 -0.89 -26.34
N LEU A 270 -18.19 -0.67 -27.61
CA LEU A 270 -16.87 -0.14 -27.99
C LEU A 270 -16.86 1.34 -27.58
N ARG A 271 -16.04 1.72 -26.60
CA ARG A 271 -15.81 3.15 -26.32
C ARG A 271 -14.32 3.47 -26.42
N THR A 272 -14.01 4.33 -27.38
CA THR A 272 -12.69 4.89 -27.66
C THR A 272 -12.64 6.34 -27.17
N ALA A 273 -11.47 6.72 -26.61
CA ALA A 273 -10.92 8.08 -26.48
C ALA A 273 -11.69 9.06 -25.53
N VAL A 274 -11.18 10.20 -25.05
CA VAL A 274 -10.10 11.17 -25.39
C VAL A 274 -9.64 11.84 -24.06
N GLY A 275 -8.45 12.46 -24.01
CA GLY A 275 -7.87 13.07 -22.80
C GLY A 275 -8.22 14.54 -22.46
N PHE A 276 -7.59 14.97 -21.35
CA PHE A 276 -7.33 16.31 -20.74
C PHE A 276 -8.24 16.90 -19.63
N ASN A 277 -7.66 16.88 -18.41
CA ASN A 277 -7.36 17.89 -17.36
C ASN A 277 -8.36 18.92 -16.74
N ASN A 278 -8.08 19.13 -15.44
CA ASN A 278 -8.30 20.28 -14.53
C ASN A 278 -9.65 20.46 -13.80
N GLY A 279 -9.63 20.29 -12.48
CA GLY A 279 -10.55 20.97 -11.57
C GLY A 279 -10.65 20.38 -10.15
N ASP A 280 -10.33 21.20 -9.14
CA ASP A 280 -10.46 20.98 -7.70
C ASP A 280 -11.92 20.77 -7.22
N LYS A 281 -12.53 19.63 -7.55
CA LYS A 281 -13.85 19.24 -7.02
C LYS A 281 -13.74 17.94 -6.23
N PRO A 282 -14.49 17.81 -5.12
CA PRO A 282 -14.60 16.54 -4.43
C PRO A 282 -15.19 15.49 -5.38
N ILE A 283 -14.58 14.31 -5.39
CA ILE A 283 -14.99 13.15 -6.19
C ILE A 283 -16.44 12.79 -5.82
N PRO A 284 -17.39 12.80 -6.77
CA PRO A 284 -18.75 12.33 -6.51
C PRO A 284 -18.77 10.89 -6.01
N GLU A 285 -19.65 10.58 -5.07
CA GLU A 285 -19.78 9.23 -4.46
C GLU A 285 -19.98 8.10 -5.50
N ASN A 286 -20.46 8.43 -6.70
CA ASN A 286 -20.70 7.52 -7.83
C ASN A 286 -19.89 7.86 -9.10
N ALA A 287 -18.76 8.56 -8.96
CA ALA A 287 -17.86 8.86 -10.08
C ALA A 287 -17.41 7.57 -10.78
N PRO A 288 -17.44 7.50 -12.13
CA PRO A 288 -16.95 6.33 -12.85
C PRO A 288 -15.49 6.04 -12.47
N VAL A 289 -15.18 4.79 -12.13
CA VAL A 289 -13.82 4.30 -11.94
C VAL A 289 -13.26 3.84 -13.27
N ARG A 290 -12.13 4.39 -13.70
CA ARG A 290 -11.42 3.94 -14.89
C ARG A 290 -10.23 3.07 -14.49
N ILE A 291 -10.22 1.83 -14.96
CA ILE A 291 -9.09 0.90 -14.80
C ILE A 291 -8.09 1.15 -15.93
N LEU A 292 -6.88 1.63 -15.61
CA LEU A 292 -5.87 2.00 -16.63
C LEU A 292 -4.94 0.85 -17.02
N ASP A 293 -4.72 -0.13 -16.14
CA ASP A 293 -3.90 -1.31 -16.44
C ASP A 293 -4.37 -2.53 -15.63
N ILE A 294 -4.27 -3.71 -16.23
CA ILE A 294 -4.48 -5.04 -15.62
C ILE A 294 -3.34 -5.95 -16.08
N THR A 295 -2.09 -5.55 -15.84
CA THR A 295 -0.95 -6.46 -15.98
C THR A 295 -0.55 -6.97 -14.60
N GLY A 296 -0.86 -8.24 -14.32
CA GLY A 296 -0.34 -8.95 -13.14
C GLY A 296 -0.74 -8.36 -11.78
N ALA A 297 -2.04 -8.43 -11.45
CA ALA A 297 -2.62 -8.05 -10.15
C ALA A 297 -2.51 -6.57 -9.77
N ILE A 298 -2.24 -5.70 -10.74
CA ILE A 298 -2.21 -4.25 -10.56
C ILE A 298 -3.45 -3.65 -11.21
N VAL A 299 -4.13 -2.76 -10.49
CA VAL A 299 -5.27 -1.99 -11.00
C VAL A 299 -5.03 -0.53 -10.64
N VAL A 300 -4.90 0.33 -11.65
CA VAL A 300 -4.90 1.78 -11.44
C VAL A 300 -6.33 2.28 -11.67
N VAL A 301 -6.92 2.90 -10.66
CA VAL A 301 -8.28 3.44 -10.67
C VAL A 301 -8.19 4.96 -10.76
N GLU A 302 -8.66 5.55 -11.83
CA GLU A 302 -8.87 7.00 -11.95
C GLU A 302 -10.34 7.30 -11.64
N SER A 303 -10.60 8.27 -10.75
CA SER A 303 -11.94 8.83 -10.56
C SER A 303 -12.27 9.78 -11.70
N VAL A 304 -13.31 9.48 -12.48
CA VAL A 304 -13.78 10.36 -13.55
C VAL A 304 -14.65 11.47 -12.94
N ASN A 305 -14.16 12.70 -12.96
CA ASN A 305 -14.96 13.90 -12.67
C ASN A 305 -15.97 14.19 -13.78
#